data_AF-A0AA47FAR1-F1
#
_entry.id   AF-A0AA47FAR1-F1
#
_cell.length_a   1.000
_cell.length_b   1.000
_cell.length_c   1.000
_cell.angle_alpha   90.00
_cell.angle_beta   90.00
_cell.angle_gamma   90.00
#
_symmetry.space_group_name_H-M   'P 1'
#
loop_
_entity.id
_entity.type
_entity.pdbx_description
1 polymer ?
#
loop_
_entity_poly.entity_id
_entity_poly.type
_entity_poly.pdbx_seq_one_letter_code
_entity_poly.pdbx_strand_id
1 'polypeptide(L)' 'MDYRLGKMMADYLSHQKLMSKKEYKQTITRSLNRYEPILSALENEYDK' A
#
# COMPACT_ATOMS: atom_id res chain seq x y z
N MET A 1 -6.60 -8.08 -1.53
CA MET A 1 -6.27 -7.13 -0.44
C MET A 1 -6.32 -5.74 -1.05
N ASP A 2 -6.98 -4.78 -0.41
CA ASP A 2 -7.06 -3.39 -0.87
C ASP A 2 -5.85 -2.60 -0.34
N TYR A 3 -5.22 -1.76 -1.16
CA TYR A 3 -4.13 -0.86 -0.74
C TYR A 3 -4.51 -0.04 0.50
N ARG A 4 -5.76 0.42 0.58
CA ARG A 4 -6.27 1.20 1.72
C ARG A 4 -6.22 0.39 3.01
N LEU A 5 -6.59 -0.89 2.96
CA LEU A 5 -6.57 -1.79 4.11
C LEU A 5 -5.13 -2.08 4.55
N GLY A 6 -4.22 -2.31 3.60
CA GLY A 6 -2.79 -2.51 3.87
C GLY A 6 -2.14 -1.29 4.51
N LYS A 7 -2.46 -0.08 4.01
CA LYS A 7 -2.00 1.17 4.59
C LYS A 7 -2.53 1.38 6.02
N MET A 8 -3.83 1.14 6.24
CA MET A 8 -4.46 1.31 7.55
C MET A 8 -3.86 0.39 8.62
N MET A 9 -3.52 -0.86 8.25
CA MET A 9 -2.81 -1.78 9.15
C MET A 9 -1.38 -1.35 9.44
N ALA A 10 -0.64 -0.89 8.42
CA ALA A 10 0.72 -0.37 8.62
C ALA A 10 0.74 0.89 9.49
N ASP A 11 -0.22 1.79 9.29
CA ASP A 11 -0.42 3.00 10.11
C ASP A 11 -0.73 2.60 11.57
N TYR A 12 -1.63 1.64 11.79
CA TYR A 12 -1.97 1.13 13.13
C TYR A 12 -0.75 0.53 13.86
N LEU A 13 0.01 -0.33 13.17
CA LEU A 13 1.20 -0.98 13.74
C LEU A 13 2.32 0.04 14.04
N SER A 14 2.47 1.06 13.19
CA SER A 14 3.42 2.15 13.44
C SER A 14 2.99 2.99 14.66
N HIS A 15 1.69 3.29 14.79
CA HIS A 15 1.15 4.05 15.92
C HIS A 15 1.32 3.32 17.26
N GLN A 16 1.12 2.00 17.25
CA GLN A 16 1.35 1.13 18.41
C GLN A 16 2.84 0.91 18.73
N LYS A 17 3.76 1.50 17.96
CA LYS A 17 5.22 1.28 18.04
C LYS A 17 5.63 -0.19 17.87
N LEU A 18 4.76 -1.01 17.29
CA LEU A 18 5.01 -2.42 16.96
C LEU A 18 5.74 -2.56 15.62
N MET A 19 5.87 -1.47 14.87
CA MET A 19 6.58 -1.41 13.59
C MET A 19 7.47 -0.18 13.56
N SER A 20 8.76 -0.37 13.22
CA SER A 20 9.68 0.75 13.09
C SER A 20 9.39 1.58 11.85
N LYS A 21 9.86 2.84 11.82
CA LYS A 21 9.72 3.72 10.64
C LYS A 21 10.31 3.10 9.36
N LYS A 22 11.36 2.27 9.48
CA LYS A 22 12.00 1.58 8.35
C LYS A 22 11.08 0.50 7.78
N GLU A 23 10.49 -0.32 8.65
CA GLU A 23 9.56 -1.39 8.26
C GLU A 23 8.25 -0.82 7.71
N TYR A 24 7.76 0.27 8.29
CA TYR A 24 6.61 1.02 7.76
C TYR A 24 6.86 1.46 6.33
N LYS A 25 7.98 2.14 6.07
CA LYS A 25 8.35 2.57 4.70
C LYS A 25 8.42 1.39 3.74
N GLN A 26 9.08 0.29 4.12
CA GLN A 26 9.18 -0.89 3.26
C GLN A 26 7.80 -1.50 2.96
N THR A 27 6.91 -1.55 3.95
CA THR A 27 5.57 -2.11 3.80
C THR A 27 4.72 -1.27 2.86
N ILE A 28 4.75 0.06 3.02
CA ILE A 28 4.04 0.99 2.14
C ILE A 28 4.59 0.93 0.72
N THR A 29 5.91 0.97 0.53
CA THR A 29 6.53 0.89 -0.80
C THR A 29 6.23 -0.44 -1.50
N ARG A 30 6.30 -1.57 -0.79
CA ARG A 30 5.90 -2.88 -1.35
C ARG A 30 4.44 -2.91 -1.75
N SER A 31 3.58 -2.29 -0.96
CA SER A 31 2.15 -2.19 -1.26
C SER A 31 1.96 -1.36 -2.52
N LEU A 32 2.53 -0.14 -2.58
CA LEU A 32 2.46 0.73 -3.74
C LEU A 32 2.91 0.04 -5.03
N ASN A 33 4.10 -0.58 -5.05
CA ASN A 33 4.61 -1.27 -6.22
C ASN A 33 3.72 -2.43 -6.69
N ARG A 34 2.92 -3.02 -5.79
CA ARG A 34 2.00 -4.10 -6.14
C ARG A 34 0.70 -3.58 -6.75
N TYR A 35 0.24 -2.42 -6.31
CA TYR A 35 -1.04 -1.84 -6.73
C TYR A 35 -0.92 -0.84 -7.88
N GLU A 36 0.20 -0.13 -8.02
CA GLU A 36 0.48 0.76 -9.15
C GLU A 36 0.17 0.12 -10.51
N PRO A 37 0.73 -1.05 -10.86
CA PRO A 37 0.48 -1.65 -12.17
C PRO A 37 -0.98 -2.11 -12.33
N ILE A 38 -1.66 -2.45 -11.24
CA ILE A 38 -3.07 -2.87 -11.27
C ILE A 38 -3.98 -1.65 -11.49
N LEU A 39 -3.70 -0.53 -10.82
CA LEU A 39 -4.43 0.71 -10.99
C LEU A 39 -4.20 1.29 -12.39
N SER A 40 -2.97 1.31 -12.88
CA SER A 40 -2.68 1.75 -14.26
C SER A 40 -3.30 0.82 -15.30
N ALA A 41 -3.39 -0.49 -15.06
CA ALA A 41 -4.11 -1.39 -15.97
C ALA A 41 -5.62 -1.13 -15.98
N LEU A 42 -6.22 -0.89 -14.81
CA LEU A 42 -7.64 -0.54 -14.68
C LEU A 42 -7.97 0.81 -15.31
N GLU A 43 -7.13 1.83 -15.14
CA GLU A 43 -7.29 3.13 -15.80
C GLU A 43 -7.23 3.00 -17.33
N ASN A 44 -6.29 2.21 -17.86
CA ASN A 44 -6.20 1.96 -19.30
C ASN A 44 -7.36 1.11 -19.87
N GLU A 45 -7.98 0.25 -19.06
CA GLU A 45 -9.18 -0.50 -19.48
C GLU A 45 -10.45 0.37 -19.45
N TYR A 46 -10.51 1.38 -18.57
CA TYR A 46 -11.66 2.29 -18.46
C TYR A 46 -11.65 3.41 -19.50
N ASP A 47 -10.51 3.71 -20.12
CA ASP A 47 -10.35 4.72 -21.17
C ASP A 47 -10.70 4.20 -22.59
N LYS A 48 -11.25 2.98 -22.70
CA LYS A 48 -11.54 2.27 -23.96
C LYS A 48 -13.03 2.02 -24.17
#